data_AF-A0AAD6G3K9-F1
#
_entry.id   AF-A0AAD6G3K9-F1
#
_cell.length_a   1.000
_cell.length_b   1.000
_cell.length_c   1.000
_cell.angle_alpha   90.00
_cell.angle_beta   90.00
_cell.angle_gamma   90.00
#
_symmetry.space_group_name_H-M   'P 1'
#
loop_
_entity.id
_entity.type
_entity.pdbx_description
1 polymer ?
#
loop_
_entity_poly.entity_id
_entity_poly.type
_entity_poly.pdbx_seq_one_letter_code
_entity_poly.pdbx_strand_id
1 'polypeptide(L)'
;MAAISLPLGFQIAPAPLGGVPGPSVPAPLGVLANFSGTFNGLGLNTIFRPNSGPLNTTTFPRDNVLELNLINDTITFSQSLGAVPNRGLALQDDIFLNGVSYIQVVNDVTNLKTGRADGAPTGIHFEAGLWMNVPATNNTPVLGDSLVRMGSIPHGTTINAECLAPTSDSPGPPEIPLVSLVPFSVLDGKPLQPGQLENLNASIVSTLRLPNDLSKFVAAGTINQEILDDPNSVLRNAIKWQNIMKTTAFTVSTKPPPPEFGGGTRNIAFLEGNPASTKPNANAIQMNATFWIETVQHRLEVPIFKVGQAPMKLSPASPLGQPAPVFLVSPPHAINAPKNITVTSLQIQYSQVVFFGIR
;
A
#
# COMPACT_ATOMS: atom_id res chain seq x y z
N MET A 1 6.11 -7.82 -27.34
CA MET A 1 5.18 -6.90 -28.03
C MET A 1 5.85 -6.49 -29.33
N ALA A 2 5.40 -7.03 -30.48
CA ALA A 2 5.92 -6.59 -31.77
C ALA A 2 5.14 -5.33 -32.15
N ALA A 3 5.82 -4.19 -32.26
CA ALA A 3 5.24 -3.01 -32.88
C ALA A 3 5.34 -3.20 -34.39
N ILE A 4 4.22 -3.49 -35.04
CA ILE A 4 4.14 -3.47 -36.50
C ILE A 4 3.86 -2.03 -36.90
N SER A 5 4.88 -1.34 -37.41
CA SER A 5 4.67 -0.07 -38.11
C SER A 5 4.17 -0.40 -39.51
N LEU A 6 2.91 -0.08 -39.78
CA LEU A 6 2.32 -0.27 -41.10
C LEU A 6 2.72 0.93 -41.99
N PRO A 7 3.15 0.69 -43.23
CA PRO A 7 3.52 1.76 -44.15
C PRO A 7 2.31 2.65 -44.47
N LEU A 8 2.60 3.88 -44.88
CA LEU A 8 1.59 4.83 -45.35
C LEU A 8 0.82 4.20 -46.52
N GLY A 9 -0.50 4.05 -46.38
CA GLY A 9 -1.36 3.45 -47.40
C GLY A 9 -1.66 1.96 -47.22
N PHE A 10 -1.27 1.33 -46.11
CA PHE A 10 -1.72 -0.02 -45.79
C PHE A 10 -3.25 -0.07 -45.67
N GLN A 11 -3.87 -1.00 -46.40
CA GLN A 11 -5.32 -1.25 -46.37
C GLN A 11 -5.58 -2.66 -45.84
N ILE A 12 -6.46 -2.77 -44.85
CA ILE A 12 -7.03 -4.05 -44.39
C ILE A 12 -8.38 -4.21 -45.09
N ALA A 13 -8.57 -5.30 -45.83
CA ALA A 13 -9.89 -5.68 -46.28
C ALA A 13 -10.73 -6.07 -45.03
N PRO A 14 -11.96 -5.54 -44.86
CA PRO A 14 -12.77 -5.90 -43.71
C PRO A 14 -13.04 -7.41 -43.74
N ALA A 15 -12.51 -8.12 -42.75
CA ALA A 15 -12.98 -9.46 -42.44
C ALA A 15 -14.42 -9.33 -41.90
N PRO A 16 -15.33 -10.26 -42.23
CA PRO A 16 -16.65 -10.27 -41.62
C PRO A 16 -16.47 -10.36 -40.09
N LEU A 17 -16.83 -9.28 -39.40
CA LEU A 17 -16.91 -9.28 -37.94
C LEU A 17 -18.04 -10.23 -37.57
N GLY A 18 -17.68 -11.42 -37.06
CA GLY A 18 -18.60 -12.18 -36.22
C GLY A 18 -19.11 -11.22 -35.13
N GLY A 19 -20.43 -11.21 -34.91
CA GLY A 19 -21.15 -10.14 -34.22
C GLY A 19 -20.40 -9.55 -33.03
N VAL A 20 -20.23 -8.23 -33.05
CA VAL A 20 -19.73 -7.47 -31.89
C VAL A 20 -20.72 -7.72 -30.75
N PRO A 21 -20.30 -8.36 -29.64
CA PRO A 21 -21.17 -8.50 -28.48
C PRO A 21 -21.70 -7.12 -28.06
N GLY A 22 -22.97 -7.05 -27.68
CA GLY A 22 -23.59 -5.82 -27.20
C GLY A 22 -22.85 -5.23 -25.98
N PRO A 23 -23.21 -4.00 -25.55
CA PRO A 23 -22.53 -3.33 -24.45
C PRO A 23 -22.55 -4.23 -23.20
N SER A 24 -21.37 -4.70 -22.82
CA SER A 24 -21.16 -5.52 -21.64
C SER A 24 -21.28 -4.68 -20.38
N VAL A 25 -22.02 -5.16 -19.38
CA VAL A 25 -22.04 -4.54 -18.06
C VAL A 25 -20.67 -4.81 -17.39
N PRO A 26 -19.84 -3.78 -17.13
CA PRO A 26 -18.58 -3.98 -16.43
C PRO A 26 -18.84 -4.46 -15.01
N ALA A 27 -17.88 -5.18 -14.42
CA ALA A 27 -17.88 -5.42 -12.99
C ALA A 27 -18.07 -4.09 -12.23
N PRO A 28 -18.90 -4.04 -11.18
CA PRO A 28 -18.94 -2.88 -10.32
C PRO A 28 -17.55 -2.69 -9.70
N LEU A 29 -17.12 -1.44 -9.46
CA LEU A 29 -15.86 -1.22 -8.73
C LEU A 29 -15.88 -1.82 -7.32
N GLY A 30 -17.07 -2.00 -6.73
CA GLY A 30 -17.23 -2.49 -5.37
C GLY A 30 -16.46 -1.59 -4.41
N VAL A 31 -15.61 -2.18 -3.57
CA VAL A 31 -14.78 -1.44 -2.61
C VAL A 31 -13.80 -0.47 -3.28
N LEU A 32 -13.37 -0.75 -4.52
CA LEU A 32 -12.46 0.10 -5.28
C LEU A 32 -13.08 1.44 -5.69
N ALA A 33 -14.39 1.62 -5.55
CA ALA A 33 -15.04 2.92 -5.75
C ALA A 33 -14.52 4.00 -4.77
N ASN A 34 -13.93 3.59 -3.64
CA ASN A 34 -13.29 4.49 -2.68
C ASN A 34 -11.88 4.91 -3.10
N PHE A 35 -11.28 4.25 -4.10
CA PHE A 35 -9.94 4.56 -4.61
C PHE A 35 -10.03 5.61 -5.71
N SER A 36 -10.28 6.85 -5.29
CA SER A 36 -10.43 7.99 -6.19
C SER A 36 -9.72 9.22 -5.63
N GLY A 37 -8.96 9.92 -6.47
CA GLY A 37 -8.21 11.11 -6.08
C GLY A 37 -6.83 10.79 -5.54
N THR A 38 -6.28 11.68 -4.71
CA THR A 38 -4.93 11.54 -4.12
C THR A 38 -5.02 11.45 -2.62
N PHE A 39 -4.38 10.44 -2.07
CA PHE A 39 -4.21 10.24 -0.63
C PHE A 39 -2.74 10.48 -0.30
N ASN A 40 -2.50 11.16 0.83
CA ASN A 40 -1.18 11.45 1.33
C ASN A 40 -1.14 11.21 2.84
N GLY A 41 -0.05 10.64 3.33
CA GLY A 41 0.09 10.33 4.76
C GLY A 41 1.54 10.08 5.15
N LEU A 42 1.77 10.12 6.47
CA LEU A 42 3.04 9.71 7.06
C LEU A 42 3.00 8.22 7.39
N GLY A 43 4.17 7.59 7.47
CA GLY A 43 4.27 6.19 7.85
C GLY A 43 5.68 5.79 8.29
N LEU A 44 5.90 4.48 8.36
CA LEU A 44 7.18 3.86 8.65
C LEU A 44 7.48 2.83 7.56
N ASN A 45 8.67 2.91 6.97
CA ASN A 45 9.24 1.84 6.15
C ASN A 45 10.31 1.10 6.96
N THR A 46 10.31 -0.23 6.87
CA THR A 46 11.30 -1.10 7.49
C THR A 46 11.75 -2.15 6.50
N ILE A 47 13.06 -2.31 6.30
CA ILE A 47 13.60 -3.32 5.39
C ILE A 47 14.91 -3.91 5.90
N PHE A 48 15.01 -5.24 5.87
CA PHE A 48 16.30 -5.92 5.93
C PHE A 48 16.85 -5.99 4.50
N ARG A 49 17.78 -5.09 4.18
CA ARG A 49 18.41 -5.02 2.86
C ARG A 49 19.78 -5.69 2.86
N PRO A 50 20.22 -6.26 1.72
CA PRO A 50 21.57 -6.77 1.58
C PRO A 50 22.62 -5.70 1.89
N ASN A 51 23.63 -6.09 2.66
CA ASN A 51 24.78 -5.29 3.03
C ASN A 51 26.00 -5.74 2.22
N SER A 52 26.63 -4.80 1.51
CA SER A 52 27.81 -5.08 0.70
C SER A 52 29.07 -4.96 1.55
N GLY A 53 29.65 -6.09 1.92
CA GLY A 53 30.91 -6.18 2.68
C GLY A 53 31.48 -7.60 2.66
N PRO A 54 32.77 -7.79 3.03
CA PRO A 54 33.34 -9.13 3.15
C PRO A 54 32.52 -9.96 4.15
N LEU A 55 32.16 -11.18 3.75
CA LEU A 55 31.43 -12.13 4.61
C LEU A 55 32.25 -12.39 5.87
N ASN A 56 31.79 -11.86 7.01
CA ASN A 56 32.34 -12.20 8.31
C ASN A 56 31.74 -13.54 8.75
N THR A 57 32.58 -14.49 9.16
CA THR A 57 32.23 -15.82 9.66
C THR A 57 31.68 -15.84 11.10
N THR A 58 31.34 -14.70 11.69
CA THR A 58 30.69 -14.66 13.02
C THR A 58 29.22 -15.10 12.95
N THR A 59 28.68 -15.54 14.10
CA THR A 59 27.40 -16.23 14.32
C THR A 59 26.12 -15.55 13.84
N PHE A 60 26.19 -14.30 13.34
CA PHE A 60 25.10 -13.64 12.63
C PHE A 60 25.64 -13.13 11.29
N PRO A 61 25.05 -13.50 10.15
CA PRO A 61 25.55 -13.05 8.87
C PRO A 61 25.39 -11.53 8.80
N ARG A 62 26.52 -10.81 8.68
CA ARG A 62 26.55 -9.34 8.49
C ARG A 62 26.18 -8.93 7.06
N ASP A 63 25.51 -9.82 6.34
CA ASP A 63 25.12 -9.67 4.95
C ASP A 63 23.81 -8.88 4.79
N ASN A 64 23.20 -8.44 5.90
CA ASN A 64 22.03 -7.57 5.88
C ASN A 64 22.15 -6.42 6.90
N VAL A 65 21.47 -5.33 6.57
CA VAL A 65 21.29 -4.13 7.41
C VAL A 65 19.79 -3.87 7.51
N LEU A 66 19.31 -3.59 8.73
CA LEU A 66 17.96 -3.08 8.93
C LEU A 66 17.95 -1.59 8.62
N GLU A 67 17.18 -1.18 7.63
CA GLU A 67 16.93 0.21 7.31
C GLU A 67 15.52 0.60 7.78
N LEU A 68 15.44 1.71 8.50
CA LEU A 68 14.22 2.30 9.05
C LEU A 68 14.09 3.71 8.49
N ASN A 69 12.97 3.99 7.82
CA ASN A 69 12.69 5.32 7.30
C ASN A 69 11.35 5.81 7.83
N LEU A 70 11.30 7.03 8.35
CA LEU A 70 10.06 7.78 8.46
C LEU A 70 9.70 8.25 7.07
N ILE A 71 8.48 7.93 6.61
CA ILE A 71 8.09 8.15 5.23
C ILE A 71 6.95 9.14 5.08
N ASN A 72 6.93 9.80 3.93
CA ASN A 72 5.75 10.43 3.37
C ASN A 72 5.32 9.62 2.14
N ASP A 73 4.11 9.08 2.18
CA ASP A 73 3.53 8.24 1.13
C ASP A 73 2.41 9.00 0.41
N THR A 74 2.41 8.91 -0.91
CA THR A 74 1.36 9.48 -1.76
C THR A 74 0.88 8.41 -2.72
N ILE A 75 -0.43 8.15 -2.72
CA ILE A 75 -1.08 7.29 -3.72
C ILE A 75 -2.16 8.07 -4.45
N THR A 76 -2.07 8.09 -5.78
CA THR A 76 -3.04 8.74 -6.65
C THR A 76 -3.74 7.70 -7.49
N PHE A 77 -5.07 7.75 -7.52
CA PHE A 77 -5.92 6.86 -8.30
C PHE A 77 -6.58 7.60 -9.47
N SER A 78 -6.71 6.92 -10.60
CA SER A 78 -7.45 7.44 -11.75
C SER A 78 -8.96 7.30 -11.59
N GLN A 79 -9.71 7.81 -12.57
CA GLN A 79 -11.09 7.40 -12.78
C GLN A 79 -11.18 5.91 -13.14
N SER A 80 -12.39 5.37 -13.07
CA SER A 80 -12.74 4.02 -13.50
C SER A 80 -12.25 3.75 -14.93
N LEU A 81 -11.66 2.57 -15.14
CA LEU A 81 -11.28 2.07 -16.46
C LEU A 81 -12.49 1.65 -17.31
N GLY A 82 -13.67 1.51 -16.71
CA GLY A 82 -14.87 1.03 -17.38
C GLY A 82 -14.81 -0.47 -17.66
N ALA A 83 -15.33 -0.89 -18.81
CA ALA A 83 -15.37 -2.30 -19.20
C ALA A 83 -14.04 -2.75 -19.82
N VAL A 84 -13.26 -3.51 -19.06
CA VAL A 84 -12.00 -4.11 -19.51
C VAL A 84 -12.24 -5.58 -19.88
N PRO A 85 -12.23 -5.94 -21.18
CA PRO A 85 -12.56 -7.30 -21.61
C PRO A 85 -11.45 -8.29 -21.26
N ASN A 86 -11.84 -9.47 -20.79
CA ASN A 86 -10.97 -10.63 -20.65
C ASN A 86 -11.65 -11.86 -21.28
N ARG A 87 -10.85 -12.73 -21.89
CA ARG A 87 -11.36 -13.76 -22.80
C ARG A 87 -11.67 -15.07 -22.11
N GLY A 88 -12.90 -15.52 -22.30
CA GLY A 88 -13.32 -16.86 -21.92
C GLY A 88 -12.83 -17.90 -22.92
N LEU A 89 -12.81 -19.17 -22.50
CA LEU A 89 -12.52 -20.31 -23.36
C LEU A 89 -13.56 -21.41 -23.15
N ALA A 90 -13.97 -22.03 -24.26
CA ALA A 90 -14.97 -23.11 -24.29
C ALA A 90 -16.30 -22.68 -23.66
N LEU A 91 -16.63 -23.21 -22.48
CA LEU A 91 -17.89 -22.96 -21.80
C LEU A 91 -17.85 -21.71 -20.88
N GLN A 92 -16.69 -21.07 -20.76
CA GLN A 92 -16.54 -19.81 -20.04
C GLN A 92 -16.76 -18.65 -21.01
N ASP A 93 -17.74 -17.80 -20.72
CA ASP A 93 -17.97 -16.58 -21.48
C ASP A 93 -16.85 -15.55 -21.23
N ASP A 94 -16.73 -14.59 -22.16
CA ASP A 94 -15.94 -13.38 -21.94
C ASP A 94 -16.46 -12.65 -20.69
N ILE A 95 -15.53 -12.17 -19.87
CA ILE A 95 -15.84 -11.38 -18.68
C ILE A 95 -15.32 -9.95 -18.84
N PHE A 96 -15.94 -9.01 -18.13
CA PHE A 96 -15.58 -7.61 -18.20
C PHE A 96 -15.22 -7.10 -16.81
N LEU A 97 -13.93 -6.93 -16.60
CA LEU A 97 -13.37 -6.37 -15.38
C LEU A 97 -13.63 -4.87 -15.35
N ASN A 98 -13.45 -4.28 -14.18
CA ASN A 98 -13.38 -2.84 -14.01
C ASN A 98 -12.32 -2.52 -12.95
N GLY A 99 -11.82 -1.30 -12.91
CA GLY A 99 -10.75 -0.97 -11.98
C GLY A 99 -10.36 0.49 -12.03
N VAL A 100 -9.27 0.79 -11.32
CA VAL A 100 -8.61 2.09 -11.32
C VAL A 100 -7.11 1.86 -11.48
N SER A 101 -6.44 2.74 -12.22
CA SER A 101 -4.98 2.80 -12.18
C SER A 101 -4.51 3.56 -10.94
N TYR A 102 -3.31 3.27 -10.47
CA TYR A 102 -2.69 4.02 -9.39
C TYR A 102 -1.21 4.29 -9.64
N ILE A 103 -0.73 5.37 -9.03
CA ILE A 103 0.69 5.67 -8.85
C ILE A 103 0.93 5.86 -7.36
N GLN A 104 1.90 5.15 -6.81
CA GLN A 104 2.38 5.31 -5.45
C GLN A 104 3.81 5.85 -5.45
N VAL A 105 4.08 6.85 -4.61
CA VAL A 105 5.41 7.43 -4.42
C VAL A 105 5.69 7.53 -2.93
N VAL A 106 6.78 6.89 -2.49
CA VAL A 106 7.23 6.95 -1.09
C VAL A 106 8.54 7.71 -1.02
N ASN A 107 8.57 8.72 -0.16
CA ASN A 107 9.77 9.49 0.15
C ASN A 107 10.22 9.22 1.58
N ASP A 108 11.52 8.98 1.76
CA ASP A 108 12.17 9.09 3.07
C ASP A 108 12.23 10.57 3.47
N VAL A 109 11.70 10.87 4.66
CA VAL A 109 11.72 12.19 5.29
C VAL A 109 12.39 12.11 6.67
N THR A 110 13.22 11.09 6.90
CA THR A 110 13.96 10.87 8.14
C THR A 110 14.99 11.97 8.36
N ASN A 111 14.94 12.64 9.50
CA ASN A 111 15.93 13.62 9.90
C ASN A 111 16.79 13.11 11.07
N LEU A 112 18.02 12.70 10.77
CA LEU A 112 18.98 12.21 11.76
C LEU A 112 19.35 13.26 12.83
N LYS A 113 19.15 14.56 12.55
CA LYS A 113 19.49 15.62 13.51
C LYS A 113 18.42 15.81 14.57
N THR A 114 17.14 15.67 14.22
CA THR A 114 15.98 15.90 15.09
C THR A 114 15.34 14.60 15.58
N GLY A 115 15.58 13.48 14.89
CA GLY A 115 14.84 12.24 15.08
C GLY A 115 13.40 12.30 14.57
N ARG A 116 13.05 13.27 13.71
CA ARG A 116 11.66 13.51 13.25
C ARG A 116 11.51 13.28 11.75
N ALA A 117 10.25 13.22 11.30
CA ALA A 117 9.85 13.15 9.91
C ALA A 117 9.87 14.55 9.22
N ASP A 118 10.93 15.32 9.47
CA ASP A 118 11.12 16.69 8.97
C ASP A 118 12.40 16.85 8.13
N GLY A 119 12.87 15.73 7.56
CA GLY A 119 14.01 15.68 6.65
C GLY A 119 13.64 16.15 5.24
N ALA A 120 14.68 16.44 4.44
CA ALA A 120 14.48 16.71 3.02
C ALA A 120 14.00 15.43 2.32
N PRO A 121 12.87 15.45 1.60
CA PRO A 121 12.33 14.27 0.95
C PRO A 121 13.30 13.64 -0.04
N THR A 122 13.52 12.33 0.08
CA THR A 122 14.30 11.51 -0.86
C THR A 122 13.45 10.34 -1.33
N GLY A 123 13.24 10.21 -2.65
CA GLY A 123 12.43 9.11 -3.19
C GLY A 123 13.07 7.75 -2.93
N ILE A 124 12.33 6.84 -2.28
CA ILE A 124 12.79 5.47 -1.98
C ILE A 124 11.91 4.39 -2.63
N HIS A 125 10.68 4.73 -3.02
CA HIS A 125 9.78 3.81 -3.73
C HIS A 125 8.98 4.55 -4.78
N PHE A 126 8.76 3.89 -5.91
CA PHE A 126 7.80 4.30 -6.93
C PHE A 126 7.10 3.04 -7.41
N GLU A 127 5.79 3.09 -7.59
CA GLU A 127 5.03 1.96 -8.10
C GLU A 127 3.88 2.46 -8.96
N ALA A 128 3.80 1.95 -10.18
CA ALA A 128 2.64 2.16 -11.05
C ALA A 128 1.89 0.85 -11.19
N GLY A 129 0.56 0.90 -11.15
CA GLY A 129 -0.24 -0.30 -11.12
C GLY A 129 -1.71 -0.11 -11.40
N LEU A 130 -2.45 -1.20 -11.23
CA LEU A 130 -3.89 -1.29 -11.38
C LEU A 130 -4.50 -2.00 -10.16
N TRP A 131 -5.64 -1.49 -9.72
CA TRP A 131 -6.59 -2.22 -8.90
C TRP A 131 -7.76 -2.63 -9.79
N MET A 132 -8.04 -3.92 -9.87
CA MET A 132 -9.13 -4.47 -10.69
C MET A 132 -10.12 -5.22 -9.82
N ASN A 133 -11.40 -5.07 -10.11
CA ASN A 133 -12.46 -5.97 -9.71
C ASN A 133 -12.69 -6.97 -10.85
N VAL A 134 -12.53 -8.24 -10.53
CA VAL A 134 -12.84 -9.37 -11.42
C VAL A 134 -14.19 -9.93 -11.00
N PRO A 135 -15.18 -9.95 -11.90
CA PRO A 135 -16.49 -10.48 -11.57
C PRO A 135 -16.42 -11.99 -11.33
N ALA A 136 -17.34 -12.49 -10.53
CA ALA A 136 -17.47 -13.92 -10.26
C ALA A 136 -17.57 -14.72 -11.56
N THR A 137 -16.91 -15.88 -11.57
CA THR A 137 -16.99 -16.85 -12.65
C THR A 137 -17.68 -18.11 -12.13
N ASN A 138 -18.52 -18.73 -12.97
CA ASN A 138 -19.35 -19.87 -12.59
C ASN A 138 -18.91 -21.18 -13.27
N ASN A 139 -17.77 -21.19 -13.97
CA ASN A 139 -17.35 -22.34 -14.76
C ASN A 139 -15.88 -22.70 -14.55
N THR A 140 -14.95 -21.96 -15.17
CA THR A 140 -13.52 -22.26 -15.03
C THR A 140 -12.71 -20.98 -14.94
N PRO A 141 -12.28 -20.56 -13.73
CA PRO A 141 -12.64 -21.16 -12.44
C PRO A 141 -14.09 -20.92 -12.01
N VAL A 142 -14.52 -21.63 -10.97
CA VAL A 142 -15.67 -21.21 -10.15
C VAL A 142 -15.12 -20.40 -8.98
N LEU A 143 -15.20 -19.08 -9.05
CA LEU A 143 -14.68 -18.17 -8.02
C LEU A 143 -15.63 -16.99 -7.86
N GLY A 144 -15.77 -16.48 -6.62
CA GLY A 144 -16.54 -15.27 -6.36
C GLY A 144 -15.88 -14.02 -6.93
N ASP A 145 -16.55 -12.87 -6.77
CA ASP A 145 -15.96 -11.57 -7.09
C ASP A 145 -14.61 -11.45 -6.37
N SER A 146 -13.61 -10.93 -7.06
CA SER A 146 -12.25 -10.81 -6.52
C SER A 146 -11.63 -9.45 -6.85
N LEU A 147 -10.67 -9.05 -6.01
CA LEU A 147 -9.84 -7.87 -6.20
C LEU A 147 -8.45 -8.30 -6.61
N VAL A 148 -7.87 -7.57 -7.55
CA VAL A 148 -6.53 -7.83 -8.06
C VAL A 148 -5.73 -6.52 -8.04
N ARG A 149 -4.58 -6.54 -7.35
CA ARG A 149 -3.56 -5.48 -7.40
C ARG A 149 -2.40 -5.95 -8.26
N MET A 150 -2.20 -5.26 -9.39
CA MET A 150 -1.03 -5.44 -10.24
C MET A 150 -0.13 -4.22 -10.12
N GLY A 151 1.16 -4.41 -9.93
CA GLY A 151 2.12 -3.32 -9.74
C GLY A 151 3.48 -3.61 -10.35
N SER A 152 4.13 -2.56 -10.85
CA SER A 152 5.51 -2.59 -11.33
C SER A 152 6.37 -1.60 -10.56
N ILE A 153 7.47 -2.10 -10.00
CA ILE A 153 8.36 -1.35 -9.12
C ILE A 153 9.73 -1.22 -9.80
N PRO A 154 10.24 0.00 -10.06
CA PRO A 154 11.46 0.24 -10.85
C PRO A 154 12.73 -0.41 -10.30
N HIS A 155 12.78 -0.74 -9.01
CA HIS A 155 13.90 -1.51 -8.45
C HIS A 155 13.86 -3.00 -8.80
N GLY A 156 12.98 -3.42 -9.72
CA GLY A 156 13.12 -4.68 -10.43
C GLY A 156 12.12 -5.77 -10.05
N THR A 157 10.99 -5.43 -9.44
CA THR A 157 9.95 -6.39 -9.06
C THR A 157 8.60 -6.01 -9.66
N THR A 158 7.83 -6.99 -10.09
CA THR A 158 6.40 -6.83 -10.41
C THR A 158 5.57 -7.77 -9.55
N ILE A 159 4.36 -7.34 -9.20
CA ILE A 159 3.42 -8.09 -8.36
C ILE A 159 2.10 -8.30 -9.08
N ASN A 160 1.46 -9.44 -8.79
CA ASN A 160 0.04 -9.67 -8.98
C ASN A 160 -0.48 -10.24 -7.65
N ALA A 161 -1.34 -9.50 -6.95
CA ALA A 161 -1.86 -9.87 -5.64
C ALA A 161 -3.39 -9.89 -5.65
N GLU A 162 -4.00 -10.91 -5.05
CA GLU A 162 -5.42 -11.21 -5.23
C GLU A 162 -6.10 -11.50 -3.89
N CYS A 163 -7.42 -11.26 -3.82
CA CYS A 163 -8.32 -11.69 -2.74
C CYS A 163 -9.78 -11.71 -3.23
N LEU A 164 -10.70 -12.35 -2.49
CA LEU A 164 -12.14 -12.20 -2.75
C LEU A 164 -12.68 -10.81 -2.36
N ALA A 165 -13.87 -10.45 -2.85
CA ALA A 165 -14.54 -9.17 -2.62
C ALA A 165 -16.01 -9.34 -2.14
N PRO A 166 -16.59 -8.35 -1.43
CA PRO A 166 -15.88 -7.44 -0.53
C PRO A 166 -15.51 -8.20 0.75
N THR A 167 -14.33 -7.97 1.27
CA THR A 167 -13.92 -8.55 2.56
C THR A 167 -14.28 -7.59 3.69
N SER A 168 -14.73 -8.17 4.80
CA SER A 168 -15.08 -7.57 6.10
C SER A 168 -15.44 -6.07 6.14
N ASP A 169 -16.73 -5.82 6.39
CA ASP A 169 -17.23 -4.55 6.92
C ASP A 169 -17.41 -4.63 8.44
N SER A 170 -16.95 -3.62 9.17
CA SER A 170 -17.18 -3.49 10.61
C SER A 170 -17.57 -2.07 11.01
N PRO A 171 -18.43 -1.90 12.04
CA PRO A 171 -18.63 -0.61 12.66
C PRO A 171 -17.37 -0.22 13.45
N GLY A 172 -17.06 1.07 13.49
CA GLY A 172 -15.95 1.56 14.30
C GLY A 172 -14.55 1.41 13.67
N PRO A 173 -13.49 1.65 14.46
CA PRO A 173 -12.11 1.53 14.02
C PRO A 173 -11.72 0.08 13.64
N PRO A 174 -10.72 -0.10 12.77
CA PRO A 174 -10.21 -1.43 12.42
C PRO A 174 -9.50 -2.09 13.60
N GLU A 175 -9.56 -3.43 13.63
CA GLU A 175 -8.58 -4.23 14.34
C GLU A 175 -7.33 -4.37 13.47
N ILE A 176 -6.21 -3.79 13.92
CA ILE A 176 -4.92 -3.86 13.21
C ILE A 176 -4.02 -4.87 13.95
N PRO A 177 -3.72 -6.03 13.33
CA PRO A 177 -2.97 -7.09 14.00
C PRO A 177 -1.53 -6.67 14.29
N LEU A 178 -0.93 -7.32 15.28
CA LEU A 178 0.51 -7.21 15.52
C LEU A 178 1.27 -7.75 14.30
N VAL A 179 2.39 -7.12 13.95
CA VAL A 179 3.35 -7.66 12.99
C VAL A 179 4.75 -7.61 13.60
N SER A 180 5.63 -8.55 13.26
CA SER A 180 6.98 -8.61 13.81
C SER A 180 8.02 -8.26 12.74
N LEU A 181 9.05 -7.51 13.13
CA LEU A 181 10.24 -7.31 12.32
C LEU A 181 11.26 -8.46 12.41
N VAL A 182 11.04 -9.44 13.28
CA VAL A 182 11.98 -10.55 13.48
C VAL A 182 12.05 -11.39 12.20
N PRO A 183 13.21 -11.47 11.53
CA PRO A 183 13.37 -12.36 10.37
C PRO A 183 13.15 -13.81 10.77
N PHE A 184 12.81 -14.65 9.81
CA PHE A 184 12.68 -16.10 10.00
C PHE A 184 13.68 -16.84 9.13
N SER A 185 14.06 -18.03 9.59
CA SER A 185 14.96 -18.92 8.86
C SER A 185 14.25 -19.49 7.63
N VAL A 186 14.89 -19.41 6.46
CA VAL A 186 14.40 -20.03 5.23
C VAL A 186 14.49 -21.57 5.25
N LEU A 187 15.22 -22.14 6.22
CA LEU A 187 15.42 -23.60 6.33
C LEU A 187 14.28 -24.30 7.06
N ASP A 188 13.76 -23.68 8.13
CA ASP A 188 12.75 -24.28 9.01
C ASP A 188 11.54 -23.36 9.27
N GLY A 189 11.51 -22.16 8.67
CA GLY A 189 10.43 -21.20 8.77
C GLY A 189 10.28 -20.55 10.16
N LYS A 190 11.22 -20.81 11.08
CA LYS A 190 11.11 -20.31 12.46
C LYS A 190 11.67 -18.90 12.59
N PRO A 191 11.02 -18.03 13.39
CA PRO A 191 11.60 -16.74 13.75
C PRO A 191 13.00 -16.91 14.35
N LEU A 192 13.92 -16.04 13.99
CA LEU A 192 15.22 -15.94 14.64
C LEU A 192 15.03 -15.53 16.10
N GLN A 193 15.91 -15.97 17.00
CA GLN A 193 15.75 -15.66 18.42
C GLN A 193 16.03 -14.16 18.66
N PRO A 194 15.12 -13.41 19.30
CA PRO A 194 15.24 -11.94 19.45
C PRO A 194 16.55 -11.48 20.08
N GLY A 195 17.12 -12.26 21.01
CA GLY A 195 18.40 -11.97 21.66
C GLY A 195 19.63 -11.99 20.73
N GLN A 196 19.47 -12.35 19.46
CA GLN A 196 20.53 -12.42 18.46
C GLN A 196 20.57 -11.20 17.52
N LEU A 197 19.63 -10.25 17.65
CA LEU A 197 19.42 -9.16 16.70
C LEU A 197 19.63 -7.79 17.36
N GLU A 198 20.88 -7.38 17.55
CA GLU A 198 21.24 -6.07 18.13
C GLU A 198 20.61 -4.89 17.36
N ASN A 199 20.41 -5.06 16.06
CA ASN A 199 19.77 -4.08 15.19
C ASN A 199 18.26 -3.90 15.48
N LEU A 200 17.60 -4.81 16.19
CA LEU A 200 16.22 -4.63 16.67
C LEU A 200 16.11 -4.06 18.09
N ASN A 201 17.24 -3.79 18.75
CA ASN A 201 17.24 -3.15 20.06
C ASN A 201 17.45 -1.64 19.92
N ALA A 202 16.43 -0.84 20.29
CA ALA A 202 16.47 0.61 20.17
C ALA A 202 17.49 1.30 21.09
N SER A 203 17.93 0.64 22.16
CA SER A 203 18.93 1.16 23.10
C SER A 203 20.38 0.91 22.68
N ILE A 204 20.60 0.06 21.68
CA ILE A 204 21.94 -0.31 21.20
C ILE A 204 22.28 0.54 19.97
N VAL A 205 23.45 1.19 19.97
CA VAL A 205 24.03 1.77 18.74
C VAL A 205 24.57 0.62 17.89
N SER A 206 23.97 0.37 16.74
CA SER A 206 24.32 -0.77 15.88
C SER A 206 24.77 -0.32 14.50
N THR A 207 25.88 -0.84 14.01
CA THR A 207 26.29 -0.65 12.60
C THR A 207 25.48 -1.48 11.61
N LEU A 208 24.60 -2.36 12.11
CA LEU A 208 23.71 -3.21 11.31
C LEU A 208 22.30 -2.62 11.20
N ARG A 209 22.12 -1.37 11.62
CA ARG A 209 20.89 -0.62 11.46
C ARG A 209 21.17 0.77 10.90
N LEU A 210 20.31 1.26 10.02
CA LEU A 210 20.24 2.64 9.58
C LEU A 210 18.88 3.21 10.01
N PRO A 211 18.81 4.23 10.87
CA PRO A 211 19.91 4.88 11.58
C PRO A 211 20.58 4.01 12.66
N ASN A 212 21.90 4.15 12.82
CA ASN A 212 22.67 3.36 13.78
C ASN A 212 22.26 3.66 15.24
N ASP A 213 22.16 4.95 15.57
CA ASP A 213 21.76 5.45 16.88
C ASP A 213 20.32 5.98 16.84
N LEU A 214 19.45 5.38 17.65
CA LEU A 214 18.03 5.76 17.76
C LEU A 214 17.75 6.71 18.93
N SER A 215 18.74 7.15 19.70
CA SER A 215 18.55 8.00 20.89
C SER A 215 17.65 9.22 20.65
N LYS A 216 17.86 9.93 19.53
CA LYS A 216 17.03 11.09 19.15
C LYS A 216 15.63 10.71 18.70
N PHE A 217 15.48 9.56 18.05
CA PHE A 217 14.17 9.06 17.60
C PHE A 217 13.31 8.60 18.77
N VAL A 218 13.94 7.94 19.74
CA VAL A 218 13.31 7.56 21.01
C VAL A 218 12.86 8.81 21.76
N ALA A 219 13.74 9.82 21.88
CA ALA A 219 13.39 11.09 22.51
C ALA A 219 12.27 11.85 21.78
N ALA A 220 12.20 11.72 20.44
CA ALA A 220 11.14 12.31 19.63
C ALA A 220 9.84 11.48 19.59
N GLY A 221 9.86 10.22 20.07
CA GLY A 221 8.73 9.30 20.01
C GLY A 221 8.40 8.77 18.61
N THR A 222 9.34 8.83 17.66
CA THR A 222 9.10 8.50 16.24
C THR A 222 9.57 7.10 15.86
N ILE A 223 10.65 6.62 16.47
CA ILE A 223 11.13 5.24 16.38
C ILE A 223 11.61 4.84 17.78
N ASN A 224 10.97 3.83 18.37
CA ASN A 224 11.25 3.32 19.71
C ASN A 224 11.08 1.79 19.75
N GLN A 225 11.34 1.17 20.91
CA GLN A 225 11.28 -0.30 21.01
C GLN A 225 9.88 -0.86 20.71
N GLU A 226 8.80 -0.20 21.14
CA GLU A 226 7.43 -0.64 20.86
C GLU A 226 7.17 -0.70 19.35
N ILE A 227 7.66 0.29 18.59
CA ILE A 227 7.56 0.34 17.13
C ILE A 227 8.45 -0.73 16.46
N LEU A 228 9.61 -1.06 17.02
CA LEU A 228 10.46 -2.14 16.48
C LEU A 228 9.87 -3.52 16.74
N ASP A 229 9.25 -3.71 17.90
CA ASP A 229 8.60 -4.96 18.28
C ASP A 229 7.31 -5.17 17.45
N ASP A 230 6.57 -4.08 17.21
CA ASP A 230 5.41 -4.07 16.34
C ASP A 230 5.25 -2.75 15.56
N PRO A 231 5.68 -2.70 14.28
CA PRO A 231 5.57 -1.48 13.49
C PRO A 231 4.13 -1.13 13.14
N ASN A 232 3.16 -2.05 13.22
CA ASN A 232 1.74 -1.71 13.05
C ASN A 232 1.21 -0.84 14.21
N SER A 233 1.96 -0.72 15.32
CA SER A 233 1.65 0.23 16.39
C SER A 233 1.54 1.68 15.87
N VAL A 234 2.27 2.05 14.80
CA VAL A 234 2.17 3.41 14.22
C VAL A 234 0.78 3.70 13.66
N LEU A 235 0.16 2.71 13.01
CA LEU A 235 -1.20 2.82 12.47
C LEU A 235 -2.22 2.89 13.61
N ARG A 236 -2.08 2.00 14.61
CA ARG A 236 -2.96 2.03 15.79
C ARG A 236 -2.86 3.35 16.53
N ASN A 237 -1.67 3.92 16.67
CA ASN A 237 -1.46 5.22 17.30
C ASN A 237 -2.09 6.36 16.49
N ALA A 238 -2.07 6.30 15.15
CA ALA A 238 -2.68 7.30 14.29
C ALA A 238 -4.21 7.40 14.45
N ILE A 239 -4.89 6.27 14.70
CA ILE A 239 -6.34 6.22 14.83
C ILE A 239 -6.90 6.40 16.25
N LYS A 240 -6.07 6.35 17.30
CA LYS A 240 -6.51 6.42 18.71
C LYS A 240 -7.43 7.60 19.05
N TRP A 241 -7.31 8.70 18.30
CA TRP A 241 -8.03 9.95 18.55
C TRP A 241 -9.16 10.23 17.55
N GLN A 242 -9.33 9.35 16.57
CA GLN A 242 -10.31 9.52 15.50
C GLN A 242 -11.66 8.92 15.88
N ASN A 243 -12.75 9.57 15.46
CA ASN A 243 -14.08 8.98 15.52
C ASN A 243 -14.37 8.22 14.21
N ILE A 244 -13.87 6.99 14.11
CA ILE A 244 -14.09 6.13 12.95
C ILE A 244 -15.47 5.49 13.07
N MET A 245 -16.33 5.73 12.08
CA MET A 245 -17.72 5.28 12.06
C MET A 245 -17.87 3.87 11.48
N LYS A 246 -17.10 3.59 10.43
CA LYS A 246 -17.15 2.33 9.67
C LYS A 246 -15.77 2.06 9.08
N THR A 247 -15.41 0.79 9.04
CA THR A 247 -14.24 0.27 8.35
C THR A 247 -14.66 -0.81 7.34
N THR A 248 -14.11 -0.75 6.13
CA THR A 248 -14.07 -1.88 5.19
C THR A 248 -12.63 -2.33 5.06
N ALA A 249 -12.35 -3.62 5.23
CA ALA A 249 -10.98 -4.12 5.27
C ALA A 249 -10.75 -5.29 4.29
N PHE A 250 -9.64 -5.29 3.58
CA PHE A 250 -9.29 -6.37 2.67
C PHE A 250 -7.80 -6.67 2.63
N THR A 251 -7.45 -7.94 2.44
CA THR A 251 -6.06 -8.39 2.39
C THR A 251 -5.78 -9.05 1.05
N VAL A 252 -4.92 -8.46 0.25
CA VAL A 252 -4.41 -9.07 -0.99
C VAL A 252 -3.10 -9.80 -0.74
N SER A 253 -2.88 -10.87 -1.49
CA SER A 253 -1.65 -11.66 -1.43
C SER A 253 -1.19 -12.06 -2.83
N THR A 254 0.12 -12.02 -3.08
CA THR A 254 0.71 -12.62 -4.29
C THR A 254 0.77 -14.15 -4.23
N LYS A 255 0.34 -14.74 -3.11
CA LYS A 255 0.19 -16.17 -2.89
C LYS A 255 -1.09 -16.38 -2.08
N PRO A 256 -2.26 -16.09 -2.66
CA PRO A 256 -3.52 -16.14 -1.92
C PRO A 256 -3.81 -17.60 -1.49
N PRO A 257 -4.38 -17.82 -0.30
CA PRO A 257 -4.76 -19.16 0.15
C PRO A 257 -5.98 -19.66 -0.64
N PRO A 258 -6.21 -20.98 -0.75
CA PRO A 258 -7.43 -21.52 -1.33
C PRO A 258 -8.70 -21.00 -0.61
N PRO A 259 -9.85 -20.86 -1.33
CA PRO A 259 -10.08 -21.27 -2.71
C PRO A 259 -9.50 -20.33 -3.76
N GLU A 260 -9.01 -19.15 -3.38
CA GLU A 260 -8.28 -18.26 -4.27
C GLU A 260 -6.98 -18.92 -4.75
N PHE A 261 -6.59 -18.57 -5.97
CA PHE A 261 -5.36 -19.03 -6.60
C PHE A 261 -4.98 -18.02 -7.69
N GLY A 262 -3.75 -18.11 -8.19
CA GLY A 262 -3.19 -17.08 -9.06
C GLY A 262 -2.17 -16.24 -8.32
N GLY A 263 -2.01 -14.99 -8.74
CA GLY A 263 -1.00 -14.08 -8.19
C GLY A 263 0.45 -14.46 -8.51
N GLY A 264 1.37 -13.66 -7.95
CA GLY A 264 2.80 -13.94 -7.95
C GLY A 264 3.67 -12.70 -7.88
N THR A 265 4.96 -12.92 -7.66
CA THR A 265 6.02 -11.93 -7.84
C THR A 265 6.87 -12.33 -9.05
N ARG A 266 7.46 -11.35 -9.74
CA ARG A 266 8.52 -11.59 -10.72
C ARG A 266 9.62 -10.57 -10.54
N ASN A 267 10.86 -11.03 -10.61
CA ASN A 267 12.04 -10.25 -10.32
C ASN A 267 12.97 -10.17 -11.53
N ILE A 268 13.76 -9.11 -11.62
CA ILE A 268 14.87 -9.03 -12.57
C ILE A 268 16.02 -9.94 -12.13
N ALA A 269 16.87 -10.33 -13.08
CA ALA A 269 18.00 -11.23 -12.85
C ALA A 269 18.93 -10.77 -11.71
N PHE A 270 19.12 -9.46 -11.53
CA PHE A 270 19.94 -8.94 -10.43
C PHE A 270 19.41 -9.37 -9.06
N LEU A 271 18.09 -9.35 -8.86
CA LEU A 271 17.47 -9.74 -7.59
C LEU A 271 17.51 -11.26 -7.38
N GLU A 272 17.29 -12.03 -8.45
CA GLU A 272 17.35 -13.50 -8.44
C GLU A 272 18.76 -14.05 -8.23
N GLY A 273 19.79 -13.28 -8.58
CA GLY A 273 21.18 -13.65 -8.38
C GLY A 273 21.63 -14.76 -9.34
N ASN A 274 22.45 -15.68 -8.84
CA ASN A 274 22.96 -16.79 -9.66
C ASN A 274 22.02 -18.00 -9.55
N PRO A 275 21.36 -18.42 -10.66
CA PRO A 275 20.41 -19.53 -10.66
C PRO A 275 21.06 -20.87 -10.30
N ALA A 276 22.38 -21.03 -10.53
CA ALA A 276 23.11 -22.25 -10.22
C ALA A 276 23.49 -22.39 -8.74
N SER A 277 23.39 -21.32 -7.94
CA SER A 277 23.88 -21.33 -6.55
C SER A 277 22.81 -21.07 -5.50
N THR A 278 21.52 -21.04 -5.86
CA THR A 278 20.37 -20.78 -4.95
C THR A 278 20.60 -19.62 -3.98
N LYS A 279 21.27 -18.58 -4.46
CA LYS A 279 21.83 -17.49 -3.64
C LYS A 279 21.39 -16.14 -4.20
N PRO A 280 20.11 -15.77 -4.00
CA PRO A 280 19.58 -14.51 -4.50
C PRO A 280 20.25 -13.31 -3.83
N ASN A 281 20.13 -12.15 -4.46
CA ASN A 281 20.52 -10.88 -3.84
C ASN A 281 19.37 -10.33 -2.99
N ALA A 282 18.15 -10.28 -3.54
CA ALA A 282 16.95 -9.81 -2.83
C ALA A 282 15.68 -10.32 -3.53
N ASN A 283 15.49 -11.64 -3.56
CA ASN A 283 14.40 -12.26 -4.30
C ASN A 283 13.07 -12.09 -3.53
N ALA A 284 12.21 -11.17 -3.97
CA ALA A 284 10.85 -11.04 -3.43
C ALA A 284 10.02 -12.28 -3.81
N ILE A 285 9.60 -13.07 -2.83
CA ILE A 285 8.90 -14.35 -3.04
C ILE A 285 7.40 -14.27 -2.73
N GLN A 286 7.00 -13.33 -1.90
CA GLN A 286 5.61 -13.11 -1.52
C GLN A 286 5.42 -11.68 -1.04
N MET A 287 4.25 -11.11 -1.32
CA MET A 287 3.79 -9.88 -0.70
C MET A 287 2.35 -10.09 -0.22
N ASN A 288 2.09 -9.63 1.01
CA ASN A 288 0.74 -9.48 1.55
C ASN A 288 0.50 -8.00 1.87
N ALA A 289 -0.69 -7.48 1.59
CA ALA A 289 -1.07 -6.14 1.99
C ALA A 289 -2.51 -6.11 2.48
N THR A 290 -2.73 -5.54 3.66
CA THR A 290 -4.07 -5.27 4.20
C THR A 290 -4.37 -3.79 4.06
N PHE A 291 -5.54 -3.48 3.49
CA PHE A 291 -6.09 -2.13 3.39
C PHE A 291 -7.28 -1.98 4.31
N TRP A 292 -7.37 -0.83 4.98
CA TRP A 292 -8.52 -0.40 5.77
C TRP A 292 -9.02 0.92 5.20
N ILE A 293 -10.26 0.91 4.72
CA ILE A 293 -10.96 2.09 4.22
C ILE A 293 -11.95 2.52 5.29
N GLU A 294 -11.77 3.73 5.79
CA GLU A 294 -12.45 4.21 6.99
C GLU A 294 -13.29 5.43 6.68
N THR A 295 -14.53 5.45 7.17
CA THR A 295 -15.33 6.67 7.24
C THR A 295 -15.08 7.34 8.58
N VAL A 296 -14.35 8.45 8.56
CA VAL A 296 -13.96 9.20 9.77
C VAL A 296 -14.89 10.40 9.94
N GLN A 297 -15.44 10.56 11.14
CA GLN A 297 -16.23 11.72 11.52
C GLN A 297 -15.33 12.80 12.13
N HIS A 298 -15.53 14.03 11.67
CA HIS A 298 -14.77 15.20 12.09
C HIS A 298 -15.69 16.29 12.63
N ARG A 299 -15.20 17.02 13.64
CA ARG A 299 -15.83 18.24 14.14
C ARG A 299 -15.09 19.45 13.57
N LEU A 300 -15.81 20.32 12.88
CA LEU A 300 -15.27 21.57 12.34
C LEU A 300 -15.90 22.76 13.06
N GLU A 301 -15.07 23.72 13.46
CA GLU A 301 -15.54 25.03 13.85
C GLU A 301 -15.62 25.93 12.61
N VAL A 302 -16.84 26.29 12.21
CA VAL A 302 -17.10 27.24 11.14
C VAL A 302 -17.12 28.64 11.76
N PRO A 303 -16.20 29.54 11.36
CA PRO A 303 -16.15 30.89 11.89
C PRO A 303 -17.31 31.74 11.34
N ILE A 304 -17.38 33.00 11.77
CA ILE A 304 -18.32 33.97 11.23
C ILE A 304 -18.16 34.05 9.70
N PHE A 305 -19.28 34.00 8.99
CA PHE A 305 -19.34 33.98 7.53
C PHE A 305 -20.37 34.99 7.04
N LYS A 306 -19.99 35.82 6.06
CA LYS A 306 -20.88 36.76 5.40
C LYS A 306 -21.31 36.22 4.04
N VAL A 307 -22.59 36.37 3.70
CA VAL A 307 -23.11 35.97 2.38
C VAL A 307 -22.34 36.72 1.27
N GLY A 308 -21.87 35.99 0.27
CA GLY A 308 -21.04 36.51 -0.83
C GLY A 308 -19.53 36.44 -0.58
N GLN A 309 -19.08 36.04 0.63
CA GLN A 309 -17.66 35.75 0.87
C GLN A 309 -17.23 34.46 0.15
N ALA A 310 -15.96 34.39 -0.25
CA ALA A 310 -15.38 33.18 -0.85
C ALA A 310 -15.45 31.98 0.11
N PRO A 311 -15.55 30.74 -0.42
CA PRO A 311 -15.51 29.53 0.40
C PRO A 311 -14.26 29.45 1.28
N MET A 312 -14.43 28.93 2.49
CA MET A 312 -13.37 28.78 3.48
C MET A 312 -12.74 27.39 3.40
N LYS A 313 -11.43 27.29 3.63
CA LYS A 313 -10.74 26.02 3.84
C LYS A 313 -10.62 25.78 5.34
N LEU A 314 -11.29 24.75 5.84
CA LEU A 314 -11.31 24.40 7.26
C LEU A 314 -10.75 22.99 7.44
N SER A 315 -9.95 22.80 8.49
CA SER A 315 -9.45 21.49 8.89
C SER A 315 -9.89 21.19 10.33
N PRO A 316 -10.16 19.92 10.66
CA PRO A 316 -10.40 19.53 12.04
C PRO A 316 -9.12 19.70 12.85
N ALA A 317 -9.28 19.85 14.17
CA ALA A 317 -8.14 19.79 15.07
C ALA A 317 -7.47 18.42 14.95
N SER A 318 -6.16 18.41 14.73
CA SER A 318 -5.37 17.19 14.57
C SER A 318 -4.24 17.15 15.60
N PRO A 319 -4.14 16.09 16.41
CA PRO A 319 -3.08 15.99 17.41
C PRO A 319 -1.70 15.82 16.74
N LEU A 320 -0.68 16.39 17.38
CA LEU A 320 0.74 16.08 17.14
C LEU A 320 1.22 16.19 15.68
N GLY A 321 0.60 17.07 14.87
CA GLY A 321 1.00 17.30 13.49
C GLY A 321 0.57 16.21 12.50
N GLN A 322 -0.36 15.33 12.88
CA GLN A 322 -0.95 14.37 11.95
C GLN A 322 -1.66 15.09 10.80
N PRO A 323 -1.53 14.62 9.55
CA PRO A 323 -2.28 15.17 8.43
C PRO A 323 -3.78 15.16 8.71
N ALA A 324 -4.45 16.27 8.40
CA ALA A 324 -5.90 16.40 8.57
C ALA A 324 -6.53 16.75 7.22
N PRO A 325 -7.75 16.24 6.93
CA PRO A 325 -8.45 16.66 5.73
C PRO A 325 -8.73 18.17 5.73
N VAL A 326 -8.78 18.75 4.55
CA VAL A 326 -9.18 20.15 4.34
C VAL A 326 -10.54 20.14 3.65
N PHE A 327 -11.53 20.74 4.30
CA PHE A 327 -12.88 20.88 3.80
C PHE A 327 -13.07 22.27 3.18
N LEU A 328 -13.63 22.31 1.98
CA LEU A 328 -14.11 23.56 1.38
C LEU A 328 -15.53 23.83 1.86
N VAL A 329 -15.72 24.90 2.62
CA VAL A 329 -16.99 25.22 3.29
C VAL A 329 -17.55 26.51 2.72
N SER A 330 -18.77 26.44 2.17
CA SER A 330 -19.50 27.57 1.61
C SER A 330 -20.92 27.62 2.21
N PRO A 331 -21.10 28.25 3.39
CA PRO A 331 -22.41 28.32 4.03
C PRO A 331 -23.43 29.03 3.12
N PRO A 332 -24.66 28.50 2.98
CA PRO A 332 -25.71 29.13 2.15
C PRO A 332 -26.30 30.39 2.78
N HIS A 333 -26.01 30.66 4.07
CA HIS A 333 -26.51 31.79 4.85
C HIS A 333 -25.41 32.35 5.73
N ALA A 334 -25.62 33.56 6.26
CA ALA A 334 -24.68 34.19 7.20
C ALA A 334 -24.53 33.37 8.49
N ILE A 335 -23.29 33.27 8.98
CA ILE A 335 -22.95 32.71 10.28
C ILE A 335 -22.53 33.87 11.18
N ASN A 336 -23.37 34.23 12.16
CA ASN A 336 -23.16 35.43 12.98
C ASN A 336 -22.30 35.18 14.25
N ALA A 337 -22.04 33.93 14.58
CA ALA A 337 -21.14 33.49 15.65
C ALA A 337 -20.55 32.12 15.26
N PRO A 338 -19.33 31.76 15.70
CA PRO A 338 -18.73 30.47 15.39
C PRO A 338 -19.66 29.29 15.72
N LYS A 339 -19.74 28.31 14.82
CA LYS A 339 -20.61 27.13 14.97
C LYS A 339 -19.83 25.85 14.72
N ASN A 340 -20.10 24.84 15.54
CA ASN A 340 -19.59 23.50 15.32
C ASN A 340 -20.49 22.74 14.36
N ILE A 341 -19.90 22.10 13.35
CA ILE A 341 -20.58 21.16 12.47
C ILE A 341 -19.85 19.81 12.49
N THR A 342 -20.57 18.78 12.11
CA THR A 342 -20.02 17.44 11.92
C THR A 342 -19.97 17.14 10.43
N VAL A 343 -18.83 16.63 9.96
CA VAL A 343 -18.64 16.18 8.58
C VAL A 343 -17.94 14.82 8.59
N THR A 344 -17.94 14.12 7.46
CA THR A 344 -17.20 12.87 7.29
C THR A 344 -16.18 12.98 6.16
N SER A 345 -15.11 12.20 6.26
CA SER A 345 -14.16 11.97 5.17
C SER A 345 -13.84 10.49 5.04
N LEU A 346 -13.31 10.11 3.88
CA LEU A 346 -12.66 8.82 3.71
C LEU A 346 -11.18 8.92 4.09
N GLN A 347 -10.68 7.87 4.74
CA GLN A 347 -9.27 7.64 5.02
C GLN A 347 -8.91 6.24 4.51
N ILE A 348 -7.69 6.07 4.02
CA ILE A 348 -7.12 4.77 3.67
C ILE A 348 -5.86 4.57 4.49
N GLN A 349 -5.80 3.46 5.19
CA GLN A 349 -4.58 2.96 5.82
C GLN A 349 -4.23 1.61 5.21
N TYR A 350 -2.94 1.28 5.20
CA TYR A 350 -2.50 -0.05 4.79
C TYR A 350 -1.26 -0.50 5.54
N SER A 351 -1.10 -1.82 5.64
CA SER A 351 0.11 -2.48 6.10
C SER A 351 0.52 -3.49 5.05
N GLN A 352 1.79 -3.46 4.64
CA GLN A 352 2.33 -4.32 3.59
C GLN A 352 3.59 -5.02 4.09
N VAL A 353 3.65 -6.33 3.87
CA VAL A 353 4.80 -7.17 4.19
C VAL A 353 5.30 -7.83 2.91
N VAL A 354 6.58 -7.66 2.61
CA VAL A 354 7.26 -8.34 1.51
C VAL A 354 8.25 -9.33 2.08
N PHE A 355 8.11 -10.59 1.67
CA PHE A 355 9.00 -11.66 2.04
C PHE A 355 10.10 -11.77 1.00
N PHE A 356 11.35 -11.68 1.44
CA PHE A 356 12.52 -11.89 0.61
C PHE A 356 13.14 -13.24 0.92
N GLY A 357 13.44 -14.01 -0.12
CA GLY A 357 14.46 -15.05 -0.02
C GLY A 357 15.82 -14.37 0.02
N ILE A 358 16.42 -14.32 1.20
CA ILE A 358 17.80 -13.90 1.42
C ILE A 358 18.63 -15.11 1.89
N ARG A 359 19.96 -14.99 1.79
CA ARG A 359 20.90 -16.11 1.98
C ARG A 359 20.92 -16.69 3.38
#